data_AF-A0A3D4YM40-F1
#
_entry.id   AF-A0A3D4YM40-F1
#
_cell.length_a   1.000
_cell.length_b   1.000
_cell.length_c   1.000
_cell.angle_alpha   90.00
_cell.angle_beta   90.00
_cell.angle_gamma   90.00
#
_symmetry.space_group_name_H-M   'P 1'
#
loop_
_entity.id
_entity.type
_entity.pdbx_description
1 polymer ?
#
loop_
_entity_poly.entity_id
_entity_poly.type
_entity_poly.pdbx_seq_one_letter_code
_entity_poly.pdbx_strand_id
1 'polypeptide(L)'
;MTERVPAAVAAVSSIVILVYACATAPNPTPTQQPAAGQQMPGGPPGDPRVPLTDSARRVRDSLNAARRDSASATMLRSIAGRENQPAESVFKNIKILKGVPAGRLVNIMNMGFGRSLGVSCGFCHVPGKWDLDDKEEKNTARLMFAMVQTINRDYMAKVPNDRGAPPVVNCFTCHRGNAHPIQPEGAPPGSRPPGAPPGSGD
;
A
#
# COMPACT_ATOMS: atom_id res chain seq x y z
N MET A 1 48.66 75.38 -0.68
CA MET A 1 49.76 74.48 -0.25
C MET A 1 49.04 73.35 0.47
N THR A 2 48.91 72.12 -0.02
CA THR A 2 49.88 71.26 -0.69
C THR A 2 49.10 70.03 -1.22
N GLU A 3 49.49 69.57 -2.42
CA GLU A 3 49.61 68.16 -2.87
C GLU A 3 48.34 67.30 -3.06
N ARG A 4 47.95 66.88 -4.28
CA ARG A 4 48.50 65.89 -5.25
C ARG A 4 48.46 64.41 -4.79
N VAL A 5 47.61 63.62 -5.49
CA VAL A 5 47.90 62.29 -6.14
C VAL A 5 47.85 61.06 -5.17
N PRO A 6 47.61 59.78 -5.58
CA PRO A 6 46.58 59.17 -6.46
C PRO A 6 46.13 57.73 -5.99
N ALA A 7 45.44 57.03 -6.91
CA ALA A 7 45.57 55.59 -7.27
C ALA A 7 44.87 54.49 -6.44
N ALA A 8 44.22 53.64 -7.23
CA ALA A 8 43.62 52.37 -6.90
C ALA A 8 44.64 51.33 -6.40
N VAL A 9 44.23 50.49 -5.45
CA VAL A 9 44.75 49.13 -5.28
C VAL A 9 43.59 48.22 -4.88
N ALA A 10 43.36 47.21 -5.72
CA ALA A 10 42.44 46.12 -5.46
C ALA A 10 42.97 45.26 -4.31
N ALA A 11 42.15 45.05 -3.27
CA ALA A 11 42.42 44.08 -2.22
C ALA A 11 41.65 42.79 -2.53
N VAL A 12 42.34 41.83 -3.15
CA VAL A 12 41.91 40.43 -3.25
C VAL A 12 42.46 39.73 -2.00
N SER A 13 41.63 39.58 -0.97
CA SER A 13 41.99 38.78 0.21
C SER A 13 41.39 37.39 0.08
N SER A 14 42.30 36.44 -0.09
CA SER A 14 42.16 35.00 -0.22
C SER A 14 41.18 34.36 0.77
N ILE A 15 40.08 33.81 0.25
CA ILE A 15 39.31 32.79 0.96
C ILE A 15 40.02 31.45 0.72
N VAL A 16 40.70 30.97 1.76
CA VAL A 16 41.20 29.60 1.82
C VAL A 16 39.99 28.67 1.93
N ILE A 17 39.51 28.17 0.79
CA ILE A 17 38.51 27.11 0.74
C ILE A 17 39.22 25.81 1.12
N LEU A 18 38.96 25.32 2.32
CA LEU A 18 39.32 23.98 2.75
C LEU A 18 38.53 23.00 1.86
N VAL A 19 39.17 22.49 0.81
CA VAL A 19 38.62 21.42 -0.03
C VAL A 19 38.68 20.14 0.81
N TYR A 20 37.61 19.86 1.55
CA TYR A 20 37.40 18.53 2.12
C TYR A 20 37.25 17.57 0.94
N ALA A 21 38.23 16.69 0.79
CA ALA A 21 38.18 15.59 -0.15
C ALA A 21 36.97 14.71 0.20
N CYS A 22 35.92 14.78 -0.63
CA CYS A 22 34.90 13.75 -0.67
C CYS A 22 35.59 12.47 -1.15
N ALA A 23 35.96 11.60 -0.20
CA ALA A 23 36.31 10.23 -0.49
C ALA A 23 35.14 9.60 -1.27
N THR A 24 35.44 9.15 -2.47
CA THR A 24 34.52 8.43 -3.35
C THR A 24 34.14 7.12 -2.69
N ALA A 25 32.98 7.11 -2.02
CA ALA A 25 32.33 5.86 -1.66
C ALA A 25 32.08 5.06 -2.95
N PRO A 26 32.46 3.77 -3.02
CA PRO A 26 32.13 2.95 -4.17
C PRO A 26 30.60 2.91 -4.32
N ASN A 27 30.12 3.21 -5.53
CA ASN A 27 28.70 3.11 -5.85
C ASN A 27 28.18 1.73 -5.43
N PRO A 28 27.02 1.65 -4.74
CA PRO A 28 26.42 0.35 -4.45
C PRO A 28 26.18 -0.37 -5.78
N THR A 29 26.66 -1.61 -5.86
CA THR A 29 26.43 -2.49 -7.01
C THR A 29 24.93 -2.50 -7.32
N PRO A 30 24.51 -2.27 -8.58
CA PRO A 30 23.11 -2.33 -8.95
C PRO A 30 22.58 -3.70 -8.52
N THR A 31 21.75 -3.73 -7.49
CA THR A 31 21.01 -4.93 -7.16
C THR A 31 20.09 -5.14 -8.36
N GLN A 32 20.36 -6.18 -9.15
CA GLN A 32 19.51 -6.57 -10.26
C GLN A 32 18.10 -6.73 -9.71
N GLN A 33 17.25 -5.73 -9.99
CA GLN A 33 15.83 -5.89 -9.81
C GLN A 33 15.43 -7.07 -10.71
N PRO A 34 14.78 -8.10 -10.17
CA PRO A 34 14.26 -9.16 -11.03
C PRO A 34 13.34 -8.49 -12.05
N ALA A 35 13.57 -8.81 -13.33
CA ALA A 35 12.84 -8.24 -14.44
C ALA A 35 11.33 -8.29 -14.14
N ALA A 36 10.64 -7.18 -14.38
CA ALA A 36 9.19 -7.12 -14.31
C ALA A 36 8.62 -8.18 -15.26
N GLY A 37 8.10 -9.28 -14.70
CA GLY A 37 7.60 -10.41 -15.48
C GLY A 37 8.00 -11.80 -14.96
N GLN A 38 8.93 -11.92 -14.01
CA GLN A 38 9.15 -13.20 -13.33
C GLN A 38 8.06 -13.43 -12.27
N GLN A 39 6.89 -13.86 -12.74
CA GLN A 39 5.94 -14.61 -11.92
C GLN A 39 6.70 -15.82 -11.38
N MET A 40 6.87 -15.92 -10.07
CA MET A 40 7.24 -17.21 -9.46
C MET A 40 6.23 -18.24 -10.00
N PRO A 41 6.66 -19.42 -10.46
CA PRO A 41 5.74 -20.41 -10.99
C PRO A 41 4.64 -20.61 -9.95
N GLY A 42 3.40 -20.28 -10.32
CA GLY A 42 2.24 -20.70 -9.56
C GLY A 42 2.39 -22.21 -9.38
N GLY A 43 2.38 -22.67 -8.12
CA GLY A 43 2.29 -24.10 -7.86
C GLY A 43 1.11 -24.67 -8.64
N PRO A 44 1.18 -25.95 -9.06
CA PRO A 44 0.15 -26.54 -9.89
C PRO A 44 -1.24 -26.33 -9.27
N PRO A 45 -2.26 -26.01 -10.08
CA PRO A 45 -3.61 -25.79 -9.58
C PRO A 45 -4.12 -27.09 -8.95
N GLY A 46 -4.41 -27.06 -7.65
CA GLY A 46 -5.03 -28.18 -6.93
C GLY A 46 -4.22 -28.78 -5.78
N ASP A 47 -2.99 -28.34 -5.51
CA ASP A 47 -2.26 -28.82 -4.33
C ASP A 47 -2.84 -28.17 -3.05
N PRO A 48 -3.26 -28.93 -2.01
CA PRO A 48 -3.66 -28.36 -0.74
C PRO A 48 -2.53 -27.46 -0.26
N ARG A 49 -2.80 -26.16 -0.10
CA ARG A 49 -1.77 -25.20 0.36
C ARG A 49 -1.23 -25.73 1.69
N VAL A 50 -0.07 -26.37 1.67
CA VAL A 50 0.62 -26.78 2.88
C VAL A 50 0.79 -25.50 3.70
N PRO A 51 0.33 -25.48 4.96
CA PRO A 51 0.48 -24.29 5.80
C PRO A 51 1.96 -23.90 5.82
N LEU A 52 2.25 -22.67 5.40
CA LEU A 52 3.61 -22.16 5.47
C LEU A 52 4.11 -22.25 6.90
N THR A 53 5.40 -22.57 7.06
CA THR A 53 6.09 -22.36 8.33
C THR A 53 6.02 -20.89 8.74
N ASP A 54 6.06 -20.60 10.04
CA ASP A 54 5.97 -19.23 10.55
C ASP A 54 7.05 -18.32 9.96
N SER A 55 8.25 -18.85 9.73
CA SER A 55 9.35 -18.12 9.09
C SER A 55 9.01 -17.77 7.64
N ALA A 56 8.50 -18.72 6.86
CA ALA A 56 8.09 -18.47 5.49
C ALA A 56 6.91 -17.49 5.40
N ARG A 57 5.98 -17.54 6.35
CA ARG A 57 4.87 -16.58 6.48
C ARG A 57 5.39 -15.17 6.73
N ARG A 58 6.28 -14.98 7.71
CA ARG A 58 6.88 -13.67 8.00
C ARG A 58 7.62 -13.10 6.79
N VAL A 59 8.41 -13.91 6.08
CA VAL A 59 9.12 -13.46 4.87
C VAL A 59 8.14 -13.02 3.78
N ARG A 60 7.09 -13.81 3.51
CA ARG A 60 6.04 -13.43 2.55
C ARG A 60 5.38 -12.11 2.94
N ASP A 61 5.04 -11.95 4.22
CA ASP A 61 4.40 -10.74 4.74
C ASP A 61 5.31 -9.52 4.57
N SER A 62 6.61 -9.66 4.82
CA SER A 62 7.60 -8.60 4.59
C SER A 62 7.70 -8.19 3.12
N LEU A 63 7.71 -9.15 2.19
CA LEU A 63 7.75 -8.86 0.75
C LEU A 63 6.47 -8.18 0.27
N ASN A 64 5.31 -8.65 0.72
CA ASN A 64 4.02 -8.04 0.40
C ASN A 64 3.94 -6.62 0.95
N ALA A 65 4.40 -6.38 2.18
CA ALA A 65 4.49 -5.06 2.77
C ALA A 65 5.36 -4.12 1.93
N ALA A 66 6.60 -4.52 1.61
CA ALA A 66 7.51 -3.71 0.80
C ALA A 66 6.93 -3.36 -0.58
N ARG A 67 6.30 -4.33 -1.27
CA ARG A 67 5.66 -4.10 -2.57
C ARG A 67 4.49 -3.12 -2.45
N ARG A 68 3.68 -3.24 -1.40
CA ARG A 68 2.52 -2.37 -1.16
C ARG A 68 2.94 -0.94 -0.83
N ASP A 69 3.96 -0.78 0.01
CA ASP A 69 4.46 0.53 0.41
C ASP A 69 5.12 1.25 -0.78
N SER A 70 5.89 0.54 -1.60
CA SER A 70 6.47 1.07 -2.85
C SER A 70 5.40 1.52 -3.86
N ALA A 71 4.37 0.69 -4.07
CA ALA A 71 3.26 1.04 -4.95
C ALA A 71 2.49 2.27 -4.44
N SER A 72 2.23 2.33 -3.13
CA SER A 72 1.55 3.46 -2.49
C SER A 72 2.37 4.76 -2.59
N ALA A 73 3.68 4.69 -2.35
CA ALA A 73 4.57 5.83 -2.52
C ALA A 73 4.61 6.31 -3.98
N THR A 74 4.59 5.40 -4.94
CA THR A 74 4.54 5.75 -6.37
C THR A 74 3.22 6.44 -6.73
N MET A 75 2.10 5.96 -6.21
CA MET A 75 0.79 6.60 -6.40
C MET A 75 0.75 8.00 -5.76
N LEU A 76 1.24 8.15 -4.53
CA LEU A 76 1.32 9.46 -3.86
C LEU A 76 2.16 10.46 -4.67
N ARG A 77 3.32 10.04 -5.18
CA ARG A 77 4.15 10.89 -6.07
C ARG A 77 3.41 11.30 -7.34
N SER A 78 2.61 10.41 -7.93
CA SER A 78 1.86 10.70 -9.16
C SER A 78 0.74 11.74 -8.98
N ILE A 79 0.33 12.01 -7.74
CA ILE A 79 -0.72 12.97 -7.41
C ILE A 79 -0.19 14.17 -6.62
N ALA A 80 1.13 14.42 -6.66
CA ALA A 80 1.77 15.51 -5.94
C ALA A 80 1.06 16.86 -6.18
N GLY A 81 0.66 17.54 -5.11
CA GLY A 81 -0.10 18.80 -5.16
C GLY A 81 -1.61 18.64 -5.37
N ARG A 82 -2.13 17.41 -5.48
CA ARG A 82 -3.56 17.10 -5.65
C ARG A 82 -4.12 16.21 -4.54
N GLU A 83 -3.35 15.96 -3.48
CA GLU A 83 -3.67 15.01 -2.42
C GLU A 83 -4.94 15.34 -1.65
N ASN A 84 -5.25 16.64 -1.54
CA ASN A 84 -6.43 17.13 -0.82
C ASN A 84 -7.67 17.27 -1.71
N GLN A 85 -7.55 17.07 -3.02
CA GLN A 85 -8.69 17.08 -3.92
C GLN A 85 -9.55 15.83 -3.68
N PRO A 86 -10.87 15.88 -3.94
CA PRO A 86 -11.72 14.69 -3.90
C PRO A 86 -11.17 13.57 -4.79
N ALA A 87 -11.17 12.33 -4.30
CA ALA A 87 -10.56 11.20 -4.98
C ALA A 87 -11.07 11.00 -6.41
N GLU A 88 -12.37 11.22 -6.64
CA GLU A 88 -13.01 11.09 -7.95
C GLU A 88 -12.60 12.16 -8.97
N SER A 89 -11.98 13.27 -8.54
CA SER A 89 -11.42 14.26 -9.47
C SER A 89 -9.98 13.93 -9.88
N VAL A 90 -9.30 13.09 -9.10
CA VAL A 90 -7.89 12.68 -9.33
C VAL A 90 -7.80 11.30 -9.96
N PHE A 91 -8.65 10.37 -9.53
CA PHE A 91 -8.66 8.97 -9.95
C PHE A 91 -9.94 8.60 -10.67
N LYS A 92 -9.83 7.68 -11.63
CA LYS A 92 -10.98 7.15 -12.38
C LYS A 92 -11.66 6.03 -11.60
N ASN A 93 -12.94 5.80 -11.89
CA ASN A 93 -13.73 4.67 -11.41
C ASN A 93 -13.84 4.54 -9.86
N ILE A 94 -13.93 5.67 -9.16
CA ILE A 94 -14.23 5.70 -7.72
C ILE A 94 -15.74 5.50 -7.50
N LYS A 95 -16.11 4.32 -7.00
CA LYS A 95 -17.52 3.94 -6.78
C LYS A 95 -18.03 4.23 -5.36
N ILE A 96 -17.29 3.85 -4.33
CA ILE A 96 -17.73 3.92 -2.91
C ILE A 96 -17.06 5.07 -2.14
N LEU A 97 -15.76 5.25 -2.29
CA LEU A 97 -14.96 6.22 -1.51
C LEU A 97 -14.94 7.62 -2.14
N LYS A 98 -16.09 8.11 -2.61
CA LYS A 98 -16.21 9.47 -3.18
C LYS A 98 -16.09 10.54 -2.08
N GLY A 99 -15.59 11.73 -2.42
CA GLY A 99 -15.38 12.86 -1.51
C GLY A 99 -14.18 12.71 -0.57
N VAL A 100 -13.60 11.51 -0.46
CA VAL A 100 -12.38 11.28 0.33
C VAL A 100 -11.20 11.97 -0.36
N PRO A 101 -10.30 12.67 0.37
CA PRO A 101 -9.10 13.23 -0.23
C PRO A 101 -8.26 12.19 -0.97
N ALA A 102 -7.75 12.50 -2.16
CA ALA A 102 -7.00 11.58 -3.01
C ALA A 102 -5.80 10.93 -2.30
N GLY A 103 -5.02 11.69 -1.51
CA GLY A 103 -3.93 11.13 -0.71
C GLY A 103 -4.43 10.19 0.39
N ARG A 104 -5.58 10.51 1.00
CA ARG A 104 -6.23 9.64 1.98
C ARG A 104 -6.74 8.35 1.35
N LEU A 105 -7.24 8.40 0.12
CA LEU A 105 -7.64 7.19 -0.62
C LEU A 105 -6.46 6.23 -0.77
N VAL A 106 -5.28 6.72 -1.19
CA VAL A 106 -4.08 5.88 -1.33
C VAL A 106 -3.70 5.25 0.01
N ASN A 107 -3.77 6.00 1.11
CA ASN A 107 -3.51 5.47 2.44
C ASN A 107 -4.54 4.41 2.90
N ILE A 108 -5.81 4.60 2.55
CA ILE A 108 -6.85 3.58 2.78
C ILE A 108 -6.51 2.30 2.01
N MET A 109 -6.09 2.39 0.75
CA MET A 109 -5.68 1.22 -0.04
C MET A 109 -4.47 0.51 0.57
N ASN A 110 -3.46 1.26 1.02
CA ASN A 110 -2.27 0.70 1.65
C ASN A 110 -2.59 0.03 3.00
N MET A 111 -3.10 0.82 3.94
CA MET A 111 -3.18 0.43 5.35
C MET A 111 -4.53 -0.20 5.71
N GLY A 112 -5.61 0.30 5.11
CA GLY A 112 -6.97 -0.21 5.35
C GLY A 112 -7.20 -1.55 4.68
N PHE A 113 -6.81 -1.69 3.42
CA PHE A 113 -6.99 -2.93 2.65
C PHE A 113 -5.73 -3.79 2.67
N GLY A 114 -4.65 -3.37 2.02
CA GLY A 114 -3.52 -4.26 1.76
C GLY A 114 -2.83 -4.76 3.04
N ARG A 115 -2.67 -3.93 4.08
CA ARG A 115 -2.15 -4.38 5.38
C ARG A 115 -3.12 -5.30 6.11
N SER A 116 -4.42 -4.99 6.09
CA SER A 116 -5.43 -5.81 6.77
C SER A 116 -5.58 -7.21 6.17
N LEU A 117 -5.36 -7.33 4.85
CA LEU A 117 -5.46 -8.59 4.10
C LEU A 117 -4.10 -9.27 3.91
N GLY A 118 -2.97 -8.64 4.29
CA GLY A 118 -1.63 -9.20 4.11
C GLY A 118 -1.20 -9.33 2.64
N VAL A 119 -1.76 -8.50 1.76
CA VAL A 119 -1.54 -8.54 0.31
C VAL A 119 -0.85 -7.28 -0.20
N SER A 120 -0.29 -7.37 -1.40
CA SER A 120 0.21 -6.21 -2.16
C SER A 120 -0.90 -5.62 -3.06
N CYS A 121 -0.70 -4.41 -3.59
CA CYS A 121 -1.70 -3.71 -4.40
C CYS A 121 -2.15 -4.50 -5.65
N GLY A 122 -1.26 -5.30 -6.25
CA GLY A 122 -1.55 -6.14 -7.42
C GLY A 122 -2.49 -7.32 -7.14
N PHE A 123 -2.81 -7.59 -5.86
CA PHE A 123 -3.78 -8.60 -5.50
C PHE A 123 -5.19 -8.18 -5.92
N CYS A 124 -5.60 -6.92 -5.69
CA CYS A 124 -6.91 -6.43 -6.11
C CYS A 124 -6.87 -5.62 -7.42
N HIS A 125 -5.72 -5.08 -7.82
CA HIS A 125 -5.63 -4.20 -8.98
C HIS A 125 -4.76 -4.79 -10.08
N VAL A 126 -5.04 -4.38 -11.32
CA VAL A 126 -4.13 -4.55 -12.45
C VAL A 126 -3.04 -3.47 -12.34
N PRO A 127 -1.75 -3.83 -12.14
CA PRO A 127 -0.68 -2.84 -12.01
C PRO A 127 -0.62 -1.91 -13.23
N GLY A 128 -0.54 -0.60 -12.99
CA GLY A 128 -0.55 0.41 -14.06
C GLY A 128 -1.93 0.73 -14.65
N LYS A 129 -2.96 -0.06 -14.35
CA LYS A 129 -4.36 0.17 -14.77
C LYS A 129 -5.30 0.09 -13.58
N TRP A 130 -5.09 0.98 -12.61
CA TRP A 130 -5.71 0.95 -11.28
C TRP A 130 -7.24 1.06 -11.30
N ASP A 131 -7.79 1.66 -12.34
CA ASP A 131 -9.22 1.90 -12.55
C ASP A 131 -9.97 0.67 -13.06
N LEU A 132 -9.29 -0.32 -13.67
CA LEU A 132 -9.93 -1.53 -14.19
C LEU A 132 -10.54 -2.41 -13.10
N ASP A 133 -11.66 -3.04 -13.43
CA ASP A 133 -12.44 -3.93 -12.56
C ASP A 133 -12.27 -5.42 -12.94
N ASP A 134 -11.28 -5.74 -13.77
CA ASP A 134 -11.00 -7.07 -14.34
C ASP A 134 -10.67 -8.13 -13.28
N LYS A 135 -10.26 -7.72 -12.08
CA LYS A 135 -9.97 -8.61 -10.95
C LYS A 135 -11.18 -8.69 -10.03
N GLU A 136 -11.72 -9.90 -9.85
CA GLU A 136 -12.88 -10.16 -8.97
C GLU A 136 -12.62 -9.73 -7.52
N GLU A 137 -11.37 -9.77 -7.06
CA GLU A 137 -10.98 -9.32 -5.73
C GLU A 137 -11.30 -7.84 -5.49
N LYS A 138 -11.25 -7.00 -6.54
CA LYS A 138 -11.61 -5.58 -6.43
C LYS A 138 -13.11 -5.41 -6.19
N ASN A 139 -13.93 -6.15 -6.94
CA ASN A 139 -15.38 -6.11 -6.80
C ASN A 139 -15.82 -6.68 -5.45
N THR A 140 -15.20 -7.78 -5.03
CA THR A 140 -15.39 -8.35 -3.70
C THR A 140 -14.99 -7.37 -2.60
N ALA A 141 -13.83 -6.71 -2.70
CA ALA A 141 -13.39 -5.72 -1.72
C ALA A 141 -14.36 -4.54 -1.59
N ARG A 142 -14.98 -4.10 -2.69
CA ARG A 142 -16.04 -3.07 -2.66
C ARG A 142 -17.26 -3.53 -1.85
N LEU A 143 -17.73 -4.75 -2.10
CA LEU A 143 -18.86 -5.32 -1.36
C LEU A 143 -18.53 -5.47 0.14
N MET A 144 -17.32 -5.98 0.45
CA MET A 144 -16.85 -6.12 1.84
C MET A 144 -16.75 -4.77 2.54
N PHE A 145 -16.31 -3.72 1.83
CA PHE A 145 -16.25 -2.39 2.40
C PHE A 145 -17.65 -1.81 2.69
N ALA A 146 -18.63 -2.03 1.80
CA ALA A 146 -20.01 -1.65 2.03
C ALA A 146 -20.63 -2.41 3.22
N MET A 147 -20.33 -3.70 3.36
CA MET A 147 -20.72 -4.51 4.51
C MET A 147 -20.15 -3.94 5.81
N VAL A 148 -18.85 -3.66 5.88
CA VAL A 148 -18.21 -3.10 7.08
C VAL A 148 -18.79 -1.73 7.45
N GLN A 149 -19.06 -0.86 6.47
CA GLN A 149 -19.73 0.41 6.74
C GLN A 149 -21.11 0.21 7.36
N THR A 150 -21.88 -0.75 6.84
CA THR A 150 -23.21 -1.10 7.34
C THR A 150 -23.13 -1.63 8.76
N ILE A 151 -22.23 -2.58 9.04
CA ILE A 151 -21.99 -3.11 10.40
C ILE A 151 -21.66 -1.98 11.37
N ASN A 152 -20.73 -1.11 11.00
CA ASN A 152 -20.29 -0.02 11.87
C ASN A 152 -21.40 0.98 12.17
N ARG A 153 -22.13 1.40 11.14
CA ARG A 153 -23.22 2.39 11.25
C ARG A 153 -24.42 1.83 12.01
N ASP A 154 -24.87 0.63 11.64
CA ASP A 154 -26.19 0.14 12.05
C ASP A 154 -26.14 -0.63 13.38
N TYR A 155 -24.97 -1.18 13.73
CA TYR A 155 -24.79 -2.02 14.92
C TYR A 155 -23.70 -1.48 15.84
N MET A 156 -22.47 -1.30 15.35
CA MET A 156 -21.36 -0.97 16.26
C MET A 156 -21.52 0.38 16.94
N ALA A 157 -22.09 1.37 16.24
CA ALA A 157 -22.41 2.68 16.81
C ALA A 157 -23.39 2.61 18.01
N LYS A 158 -24.13 1.52 18.16
CA LYS A 158 -25.10 1.29 19.25
C LYS A 158 -24.54 0.44 20.38
N VAL A 159 -23.34 -0.13 20.21
CA VAL A 159 -22.70 -0.93 21.25
C VAL A 159 -22.23 0.01 22.37
N PRO A 160 -22.74 -0.14 23.60
CA PRO A 160 -22.27 0.68 24.72
C PRO A 160 -20.77 0.51 24.93
N ASN A 161 -20.05 1.62 25.05
CA ASN A 161 -18.64 1.62 25.40
C ASN A 161 -18.40 2.68 26.48
N ASP A 162 -17.96 2.23 27.65
CA ASP A 162 -17.61 3.08 28.79
C ASP A 162 -16.31 3.87 28.57
N ARG A 163 -15.53 3.52 27.53
CA ARG A 163 -14.24 4.14 27.20
C ARG A 163 -14.29 5.19 26.09
N GLY A 164 -15.48 5.68 25.73
CA GLY A 164 -15.66 6.75 24.76
C GLY A 164 -16.27 6.29 23.44
N ALA A 165 -15.53 6.40 22.33
CA ALA A 165 -16.08 6.14 21.00
C ALA A 165 -16.58 4.69 20.86
N PRO A 166 -17.68 4.44 20.11
CA PRO A 166 -18.14 3.09 19.86
C PRO A 166 -17.04 2.21 19.25
N PRO A 167 -17.02 0.90 19.55
CA PRO A 167 -16.11 -0.02 18.89
C PRO A 167 -16.30 0.03 17.37
N VAL A 168 -15.25 -0.31 16.61
CA VAL A 168 -15.29 -0.29 15.14
C VAL A 168 -14.77 -1.61 14.60
N VAL A 169 -15.50 -2.20 13.67
CA VAL A 169 -15.07 -3.34 12.87
C VAL A 169 -14.33 -2.82 11.64
N ASN A 170 -13.21 -3.45 11.29
CA ASN A 170 -12.50 -3.18 10.06
C ASN A 170 -12.06 -4.49 9.41
N CYS A 171 -11.41 -4.40 8.25
CA CYS A 171 -10.96 -5.56 7.49
C CYS A 171 -10.06 -6.50 8.34
N PHE A 172 -9.20 -5.93 9.20
CA PHE A 172 -8.28 -6.71 10.04
C PHE A 172 -9.00 -7.52 11.11
N THR A 173 -10.18 -7.07 11.59
CA THR A 173 -10.99 -7.79 12.58
C THR A 173 -11.22 -9.25 12.16
N CYS A 174 -11.51 -9.49 10.88
CA CYS A 174 -11.76 -10.84 10.35
C CYS A 174 -10.56 -11.42 9.59
N HIS A 175 -9.89 -10.61 8.76
CA HIS A 175 -8.81 -11.10 7.90
C HIS A 175 -7.51 -11.37 8.64
N ARG A 176 -7.20 -10.59 9.69
CA ARG A 176 -6.00 -10.74 10.52
C ARG A 176 -4.71 -10.88 9.71
N GLY A 177 -4.59 -10.12 8.62
CA GLY A 177 -3.43 -10.17 7.72
C GLY A 177 -3.45 -11.32 6.71
N ASN A 178 -4.59 -11.96 6.46
CA ASN A 178 -4.74 -13.02 5.46
C ASN A 178 -5.73 -12.60 4.38
N ALA A 179 -5.47 -13.01 3.13
CA ALA A 179 -6.33 -12.68 1.99
C ALA A 179 -7.76 -13.23 2.17
N HIS A 180 -7.88 -14.35 2.87
CA HIS A 180 -9.16 -14.94 3.27
C HIS A 180 -9.27 -14.92 4.80
N PRO A 181 -10.45 -14.65 5.37
CA PRO A 181 -10.66 -14.78 6.81
C PRO A 181 -10.27 -16.17 7.31
N ILE A 182 -9.65 -16.22 8.48
CA ILE A 182 -9.29 -17.49 9.12
C ILE A 182 -10.60 -18.16 9.53
N GLN A 183 -10.87 -19.37 9.00
CA GLN A 183 -12.00 -20.16 9.48
C GLN A 183 -11.71 -20.61 10.92
N PRO A 184 -12.72 -20.67 11.81
CA PRO A 184 -12.52 -21.27 13.12
C PRO A 184 -11.97 -22.69 12.95
N GLU A 185 -10.98 -23.07 13.75
CA GLU A 185 -10.50 -24.46 13.82
C GLU A 185 -11.71 -25.41 13.97
N GLY A 186 -11.84 -26.38 13.07
CA GLY A 186 -12.87 -27.44 13.15
C GLY A 186 -13.98 -27.42 12.10
N ALA A 187 -13.97 -26.50 11.13
CA ALA A 187 -14.83 -26.66 9.96
C ALA A 187 -14.38 -27.89 9.15
N PRO A 188 -15.25 -28.88 8.88
CA PRO A 188 -14.85 -30.08 8.14
C PRO A 188 -14.36 -29.70 6.74
N PRO A 189 -13.34 -30.38 6.21
CA PRO A 189 -12.89 -30.13 4.84
C PRO A 189 -14.08 -30.31 3.89
N GLY A 190 -14.50 -29.24 3.22
CA GLY A 190 -15.64 -29.25 2.30
C GLY A 190 -16.86 -28.42 2.70
N SER A 191 -16.85 -27.72 3.85
CA SER A 191 -17.89 -26.72 4.16
C SER A 191 -17.69 -25.44 3.34
N ARG A 192 -17.90 -25.56 2.03
CA ARG A 192 -18.10 -24.41 1.14
C ARG A 192 -19.38 -23.70 1.62
N PRO A 193 -19.37 -22.39 1.91
CA PRO A 193 -20.62 -21.69 2.15
C PRO A 193 -21.54 -21.88 0.93
N PRO A 194 -22.83 -22.18 1.12
CA PRO A 194 -23.75 -22.40 0.01
C PRO A 194 -23.69 -21.21 -0.96
N GLY A 195 -23.40 -21.49 -2.24
CA GLY A 195 -23.41 -20.47 -3.30
C GLY A 195 -22.08 -19.79 -3.62
N ALA A 196 -20.94 -20.15 -3.02
CA ALA A 196 -19.66 -19.69 -3.56
C ALA A 196 -19.51 -20.20 -5.01
N PRO A 197 -19.08 -19.40 -6.01
CA PRO A 197 -18.76 -19.85 -7.36
C PRO A 197 -17.43 -20.63 -7.37
N PRO A 198 -17.29 -21.74 -8.14
CA PRO A 198 -16.06 -22.53 -8.16
C PRO A 198 -14.87 -21.59 -8.33
N GLY A 199 -13.92 -21.65 -7.38
CA GLY A 199 -12.78 -20.75 -7.43
C GLY A 199 -12.09 -20.98 -8.77
N SER A 200 -11.96 -19.91 -9.56
CA SER A 200 -11.09 -19.91 -10.72
C SER A 200 -9.68 -20.21 -10.20
N GLY A 201 -9.24 -21.45 -10.38
CA GLY A 201 -7.88 -21.84 -10.11
C GLY A 201 -7.01 -21.23 -11.20
N ASP A 202 -6.39 -20.10 -10.87
CA ASP A 202 -5.29 -19.49 -11.62
C ASP A 202 -4.16 -19.10 -10.64
#